data_AF-I0HVX4-F1
#
_entry.id   AF-I0HVX4-F1
#
_cell.length_a   1.000
_cell.length_b   1.000
_cell.length_c   1.000
_cell.angle_alpha   90.00
_cell.angle_beta   90.00
_cell.angle_gamma   90.00
#
_symmetry.space_group_name_H-M   'P 1'
#
loop_
_entity.id
_entity.type
_entity.pdbx_description
1 polymer ?
#
loop_
_entity_poly.entity_id
_entity_poly.type
_entity_poly.pdbx_seq_one_letter_code
_entity_poly.pdbx_strand_id
1 'polypeptide(L)' 'MTGVGRQLHRHAEHWLLAQGARHLQVKTVAAGHPSPEYAETRSFYKALGYEELEVFAGLWRPGLPVLQMIKVLHGEP' A
#
# COMPACT_ATOMS: atom_id res chain seq x y z
N MET A 1 0.40 -19.09 -9.06
CA MET A 1 0.28 -17.62 -9.27
C MET A 1 1.64 -17.05 -9.61
N THR A 2 1.76 -16.28 -10.70
CA THR A 2 3.03 -15.85 -11.32
C THR A 2 3.70 -14.63 -10.69
N GLY A 3 3.20 -14.15 -9.54
CA GLY A 3 3.88 -13.10 -8.74
C GLY A 3 4.03 -11.73 -9.41
N VAL A 4 3.29 -11.46 -10.49
CA VAL A 4 3.42 -10.22 -11.30
C VAL A 4 3.24 -8.96 -10.45
N GLY A 5 2.29 -8.96 -9.50
CA GLY A 5 2.10 -7.81 -8.60
C GLY A 5 3.35 -7.49 -7.76
N ARG A 6 4.07 -8.51 -7.27
CA ARG A 6 5.34 -8.30 -6.55
C ARG A 6 6.45 -7.81 -7.48
N GLN A 7 6.50 -8.30 -8.72
CA GLN A 7 7.49 -7.87 -9.71
C GLN A 7 7.28 -6.40 -10.10
N LEU A 8 6.04 -6.01 -10.40
CA LEU A 8 5.67 -4.62 -10.70
C LEU A 8 6.00 -3.70 -9.51
N HIS A 9 5.69 -4.14 -8.29
CA HIS A 9 5.93 -3.37 -7.09
C HIS A 9 7.42 -3.11 -6.85
N ARG A 10 8.27 -4.14 -6.94
CA ARG A 10 9.74 -3.99 -6.86
C ARG A 10 10.30 -3.05 -7.92
N HIS A 11 9.79 -3.12 -9.14
CA HIS A 11 10.19 -2.20 -10.21
C HIS A 11 9.86 -0.75 -9.85
N ALA A 12 8.67 -0.49 -9.31
CA ALA A 12 8.27 0.83 -8.84
C ALA A 12 9.16 1.33 -7.68
N GLU A 13 9.52 0.47 -6.73
CA GLU A 13 10.43 0.82 -5.63
C GLU A 13 11.81 1.25 -6.15
N HIS A 14 12.40 0.48 -7.05
CA HIS A 14 13.70 0.84 -7.65
C HIS A 14 13.63 2.16 -8.41
N TRP A 15 12.58 2.37 -9.20
CA TRP A 15 12.39 3.62 -9.92
C TRP A 15 12.28 4.81 -8.97
N LEU A 16 11.47 4.70 -7.91
CA LEU A 16 11.26 5.75 -6.91
C LEU A 16 12.54 6.07 -6.12
N LEU A 17 13.31 5.05 -5.74
CA LEU A 17 14.61 5.24 -5.09
C LEU A 17 15.56 6.03 -5.97
N ALA A 18 15.62 5.72 -7.27
CA ALA A 18 16.41 6.48 -8.25
C ALA A 18 15.94 7.94 -8.41
N GLN A 19 14.69 8.26 -8.07
CA GLN A 19 14.16 9.63 -8.02
C GLN A 19 14.38 10.33 -6.66
N GLY A 20 15.06 9.68 -5.70
CA GLY A 20 15.27 10.23 -4.36
C GLY A 20 14.05 10.15 -3.43
N ALA A 21 13.03 9.36 -3.78
CA ALA A 21 11.88 9.16 -2.91
C ALA A 21 12.27 8.37 -1.66
N ARG A 22 11.82 8.85 -0.49
CA ARG A 22 12.08 8.20 0.82
C ARG A 22 10.93 7.35 1.33
N HIS A 23 9.72 7.60 0.82
CA HIS A 23 8.51 6.94 1.26
C HIS A 23 7.63 6.66 0.05
N LEU A 24 6.92 5.53 0.09
CA LEU A 24 5.87 5.19 -0.85
C LEU A 24 4.58 4.96 -0.07
N GLN A 25 3.49 5.56 -0.56
CA GLN A 25 2.18 5.45 0.05
C GLN A 25 1.19 4.80 -0.91
N VAL A 26 0.29 3.99 -0.35
CA VAL A 26 -0.88 3.46 -1.05
C VAL A 26 -2.13 3.76 -0.24
N LYS A 27 -3.28 3.75 -0.91
CA LYS A 27 -4.59 3.90 -0.27
C LYS A 27 -5.49 2.74 -0.69
N THR A 28 -6.18 2.16 0.27
CA THR A 28 -7.10 1.04 0.05
C THR A 28 -8.30 1.16 0.99
N VAL A 29 -9.31 0.31 0.84
CA VAL A 29 -10.45 0.31 1.76
C VAL A 29 -10.02 -0.22 3.12
N ALA A 30 -10.43 0.47 4.19
CA ALA A 30 -10.09 0.14 5.56
C ALA A 30 -10.78 -1.15 6.05
N ALA A 31 -10.28 -1.70 7.16
CA ALA A 31 -10.76 -2.97 7.72
C ALA A 31 -12.23 -2.97 8.17
N GLY A 32 -12.85 -1.80 8.36
CA GLY A 32 -14.28 -1.69 8.67
C GLY A 32 -15.22 -2.12 7.53
N HIS A 33 -14.71 -2.35 6.32
CA HIS A 33 -15.50 -2.86 5.19
C HIS A 33 -15.42 -4.40 5.10
N PRO A 34 -16.54 -5.12 4.93
CA PRO A 34 -16.62 -6.59 5.05
C PRO A 34 -16.03 -7.36 3.84
N SER A 35 -15.36 -6.69 2.90
CA SER A 35 -14.90 -7.34 1.67
C SER A 35 -13.63 -8.17 1.93
N PRO A 36 -13.65 -9.48 1.63
CA PRO A 36 -12.47 -10.33 1.76
C PRO A 36 -11.36 -9.94 0.77
N GLU A 37 -11.70 -9.44 -0.42
CA GLU A 37 -10.73 -9.00 -1.44
C GLU A 37 -9.92 -7.79 -0.95
N TYR A 38 -10.55 -6.87 -0.20
CA TYR A 38 -9.83 -5.77 0.42
C TYR A 38 -8.99 -6.22 1.63
N ALA A 39 -9.40 -7.29 2.33
CA ALA A 39 -8.54 -7.91 3.33
C ALA A 39 -7.28 -8.51 2.69
N GLU A 40 -7.42 -9.21 1.56
CA GLU A 40 -6.29 -9.71 0.77
C GLU A 40 -5.40 -8.58 0.25
N THR A 41 -6.01 -7.48 -0.22
CA THR A 41 -5.27 -6.28 -0.67
C THR A 41 -4.40 -5.70 0.45
N ARG A 42 -4.95 -5.57 1.67
CA ARG A 42 -4.18 -5.09 2.84
C ARG A 42 -3.06 -6.08 3.20
N SER A 43 -3.35 -7.38 3.21
CA SER A 43 -2.36 -8.42 3.47
C SER A 43 -1.23 -8.42 2.43
N PHE A 44 -1.53 -8.16 1.16
CA PHE A 44 -0.53 -8.03 0.10
C PHE A 44 0.45 -6.89 0.39
N TYR A 45 -0.04 -5.70 0.75
CA TYR A 45 0.84 -4.57 1.08
C TYR A 45 1.60 -4.77 2.40
N LYS A 46 0.98 -5.39 3.41
CA LYS A 46 1.71 -5.78 4.64
C LYS A 46 2.87 -6.71 4.33
N ALA A 47 2.67 -7.71 3.46
CA ALA A 47 3.73 -8.62 3.04
C ALA A 47 4.85 -7.93 2.23
N LEU A 48 4.60 -6.73 1.69
CA LEU A 48 5.61 -5.89 1.03
C LEU A 48 6.34 -4.94 1.99
N GLY A 49 5.98 -4.92 3.28
CA GLY A 49 6.58 -4.06 4.29
C GLY A 49 5.90 -2.70 4.44
N TYR A 50 4.63 -2.57 4.06
CA TYR A 50 3.83 -1.39 4.38
C TYR A 50 3.22 -1.49 5.77
N GLU A 51 3.13 -0.34 6.42
CA GLU A 51 2.48 -0.12 7.69
C GLU A 51 1.20 0.69 7.50
N GLU A 52 0.21 0.47 8.37
CA GLU A 52 -1.03 1.26 8.41
C GLU A 52 -0.73 2.62 9.05
N LEU A 53 -1.12 3.72 8.40
CA LEU A 53 -0.83 5.08 8.87
C LEU A 53 -2.06 5.78 9.43
N GLU A 54 -3.12 5.90 8.64
CA GLU A 54 -4.33 6.66 9.00
C GLU A 54 -5.56 6.11 8.25
N VAL A 55 -6.73 6.17 8.89
CA VAL A 55 -8.01 5.87 8.26
C VAL A 55 -8.82 7.16 8.10
N PHE A 56 -9.12 7.52 6.85
CA PHE A 56 -9.94 8.67 6.51
C PHE A 56 -11.39 8.24 6.27
N ALA A 57 -12.33 8.75 7.07
CA ALA A 57 -13.74 8.40 6.94
C ALA A 57 -14.42 8.97 5.67
N GLY A 58 -13.89 10.06 5.11
CA GLY A 58 -14.54 10.82 4.02
C GLY A 58 -13.65 11.16 2.82
N LEU A 59 -12.45 10.58 2.70
CA LEU A 59 -11.50 10.96 1.64
C LEU A 59 -11.98 10.61 0.23
N TRP A 60 -12.56 9.42 0.04
CA TRP A 60 -13.13 9.04 -1.26
C TRP A 60 -14.62 9.37 -1.35
N ARG A 61 -15.41 8.91 -0.38
CA ARG A 61 -16.83 9.24 -0.21
C ARG A 61 -17.32 8.79 1.17
N PRO A 62 -18.46 9.32 1.66
CA PRO A 62 -19.09 8.83 2.89
C PRO A 62 -19.35 7.32 2.84
N GLY A 63 -19.13 6.64 3.97
CA GLY A 63 -19.39 5.21 4.13
C GLY A 63 -18.34 4.28 3.51
N LEU A 64 -17.28 4.81 2.88
CA LEU A 64 -16.15 4.03 2.39
C LEU A 64 -14.85 4.51 3.04
N PRO A 65 -14.52 4.03 4.26
CA PRO A 65 -13.31 4.47 4.97
C PRO A 65 -12.06 4.05 4.20
N VAL A 66 -11.13 4.98 4.03
CA VAL A 66 -9.90 4.80 3.26
C VAL A 66 -8.73 4.65 4.22
N LEU A 67 -8.06 3.51 4.17
CA LEU A 67 -6.80 3.28 4.86
C LEU A 67 -5.65 3.77 3.99
N GLN A 68 -4.85 4.70 4.50
CA GLN A 68 -3.53 5.00 3.97
C GLN A 68 -2.51 4.07 4.62
N MET A 69 -1.65 3.49 3.77
CA MET A 69 -0.52 2.70 4.21
C MET A 69 0.76 3.34 3.67
N ILE A 70 1.84 3.24 4.43
CA ILE A 70 3.14 3.83 4.10
C ILE A 70 4.25 2.79 4.22
N LYS A 71 5.23 2.88 3.34
CA LYS A 71 6.48 2.12 3.41
C LYS A 71 7.65 3.09 3.32
N VAL A 72 8.64 2.93 4.20
CA VAL A 72 9.94 3.57 4.03
C VAL A 72 10.68 2.87 2.89
N LEU A 73 11.18 3.63 1.93
CA LEU A 73 12.04 3.11 0.89
C LEU A 73 13.48 3.18 1.39
N HIS A 74 14.10 2.01 1.52
CA HIS A 74 15.54 1.90 1.76
C HIS A 74 16.20 1.70 0.40
N GLY A 75 17.22 2.51 0.08
CA GLY A 75 18.14 2.13 -0.98
C GLY A 75 18.80 0.81 -0.63
N GLU A 76 19.26 0.04 -1.61
CA GLU A 76 20.35 -0.88 -1.29
C GLU A 76 21.50 -0.06 -0.70
N PRO A 77 22.22 -0.57 0.32
CA PRO A 77 23.45 0.06 0.77
C PRO A 77 24.44 0.28 -0.38
#